data_AF-A0A9D2Q1U8-F1
#
_entry.id   AF-A0A9D2Q1U8-F1
#
_cell.length_a   1.000
_cell.length_b   1.000
_cell.length_c   1.000
_cell.angle_alpha   90.00
_cell.angle_beta   90.00
_cell.angle_gamma   90.00
#
_symmetry.space_group_name_H-M   'P 1'
#
loop_
_entity.id
_entity.type
_entity.pdbx_description
1 polymer ?
#
loop_
_entity_poly.entity_id
_entity_poly.type
_entity_poly.pdbx_seq_one_letter_code
_entity_poly.pdbx_strand_id
1 'polypeptide(L)'
;MSTPQSPVPSAPDAAAPAPRGHALLRAVEVMEALRAPTGDAWTHRQTHASLARYLLEETHEVLEVIDDPAAHGPGALADELGDLLFQILFHARVGQEEDPAWDVDDVARAFVAKMERRNPHIFGEHAEKVLEDPSDVEEIIAQWHAVKAREAAAAAGADGAGGAGAAAGSPRPRGWADGIPAQLPALQTAAKIVHRARSAGGLGELLAAADAASDAEDSADWGGELGRSLLDLVVAAEARDEDPETALRALLARTVRELGPHAGTPPQP
;
A
#
# COMPACT_ATOMS: atom_id res chain seq x y z
N MET A 1 -48.91 11.18 -60.63
CA MET A 1 -48.95 11.35 -59.16
C MET A 1 -47.76 10.61 -58.59
N SER A 2 -46.66 11.33 -58.33
CA SER A 2 -45.45 10.78 -57.70
C SER A 2 -45.32 11.42 -56.33
N THR A 3 -45.49 10.60 -55.29
CA THR A 3 -45.28 10.99 -53.89
C THR A 3 -43.79 11.19 -53.64
N PRO A 4 -43.36 12.29 -52.98
CA PRO A 4 -41.98 12.43 -52.53
C PRO A 4 -41.75 11.51 -51.33
N GLN A 5 -40.70 10.71 -51.40
CA GLN A 5 -40.28 9.81 -50.34
C GLN A 5 -39.56 10.64 -49.27
N SER A 6 -40.09 10.65 -48.04
CA SER A 6 -39.45 11.29 -46.88
C SER A 6 -38.10 10.63 -46.59
N PRO A 7 -37.06 11.40 -46.20
CA PRO A 7 -35.78 10.83 -45.84
C PRO A 7 -35.91 9.98 -44.57
N VAL A 8 -35.36 8.79 -44.63
CA VAL A 8 -35.21 7.89 -43.48
C VAL A 8 -34.25 8.56 -42.49
N PRO A 9 -34.60 8.70 -41.20
CA PRO A 9 -33.66 9.23 -40.20
C PRO A 9 -32.46 8.29 -40.15
N SER A 10 -31.27 8.85 -40.37
CA SER A 10 -30.01 8.12 -40.19
C SER A 10 -29.96 7.60 -38.76
N ALA A 11 -29.59 6.33 -38.61
CA ALA A 11 -29.41 5.70 -37.31
C ALA A 11 -28.51 6.58 -36.42
N PRO A 12 -28.80 6.68 -35.11
CA PRO A 12 -27.93 7.41 -34.20
C PRO A 12 -26.53 6.82 -34.30
N ASP A 13 -25.57 7.70 -34.55
CA ASP A 13 -24.14 7.40 -34.54
C ASP A 13 -23.83 6.62 -33.26
N ALA A 14 -23.32 5.39 -33.40
CA ALA A 14 -23.00 4.55 -32.25
C ALA A 14 -21.94 5.29 -31.44
N ALA A 15 -22.34 5.87 -30.29
CA ALA A 15 -21.46 6.66 -29.45
C ALA A 15 -20.16 5.88 -29.19
N ALA A 16 -19.02 6.54 -29.40
CA ALA A 16 -17.72 5.95 -29.16
C ALA A 16 -17.66 5.33 -27.76
N PRO A 17 -17.01 4.17 -27.59
CA PRO A 17 -16.92 3.52 -26.29
C PRO A 17 -16.32 4.49 -25.26
N ALA A 18 -16.93 4.57 -24.09
CA ALA A 18 -16.47 5.45 -23.03
C ALA A 18 -14.99 5.17 -22.69
N PRO A 19 -14.21 6.22 -22.33
CA PRO A 19 -12.80 6.04 -22.03
C PRO A 19 -12.59 5.09 -20.86
N ARG A 20 -11.42 4.45 -20.81
CA ARG A 20 -11.02 3.64 -19.66
C ARG A 20 -11.05 4.51 -18.40
N GLY A 21 -11.55 3.95 -17.30
CA GLY A 21 -11.72 4.65 -16.04
C GLY A 21 -13.04 5.41 -15.88
N HIS A 22 -13.89 5.53 -16.91
CA HIS A 22 -15.18 6.24 -16.78
C HIS A 22 -16.07 5.66 -15.66
N ALA A 23 -15.99 4.36 -15.39
CA ALA A 23 -16.74 3.71 -14.31
C ALA A 23 -16.37 4.21 -12.91
N LEU A 24 -15.17 4.78 -12.73
CA LEU A 24 -14.74 5.37 -11.45
C LEU A 24 -15.59 6.60 -11.11
N LEU A 25 -15.96 7.40 -12.11
CA LEU A 25 -16.87 8.55 -11.89
C LEU A 25 -18.21 8.05 -11.36
N ARG A 26 -18.73 6.95 -11.91
CA ARG A 26 -19.95 6.34 -11.41
C ARG A 26 -19.80 5.80 -9.98
N ALA A 27 -18.64 5.24 -9.63
CA ALA A 27 -18.36 4.78 -8.27
C ALA A 27 -18.35 5.95 -7.26
N VAL A 28 -17.81 7.11 -7.64
CA VAL A 28 -17.88 8.33 -6.82
C VAL A 28 -19.33 8.75 -6.59
N GLU A 29 -20.16 8.81 -7.64
CA GLU A 29 -21.60 9.12 -7.52
C GLU A 29 -22.35 8.13 -6.62
N VAL A 30 -22.00 6.84 -6.69
CA VAL A 30 -22.58 5.82 -5.80
C VAL A 30 -22.20 6.11 -4.34
N MET A 31 -20.94 6.43 -4.06
CA MET A 31 -20.51 6.79 -2.70
C MET A 31 -21.21 8.07 -2.20
N GLU A 32 -21.35 9.08 -3.05
CA GLU A 32 -22.10 10.28 -2.71
C GLU A 32 -23.56 9.98 -2.37
N ALA A 33 -24.22 9.14 -3.18
CA ALA A 33 -25.60 8.74 -2.96
C ALA A 33 -25.78 7.94 -1.65
N LEU A 34 -24.84 7.04 -1.34
CA LEU A 34 -24.85 6.27 -0.10
C LEU A 34 -24.77 7.17 1.13
N ARG A 35 -23.99 8.26 1.08
CA ARG A 35 -23.81 9.19 2.22
C ARG A 35 -24.57 10.51 2.05
N ALA A 36 -25.54 10.56 1.13
CA ALA A 36 -26.44 11.71 0.95
C ALA A 36 -27.40 11.81 2.15
N PRO A 37 -28.08 12.95 2.40
CA PRO A 37 -29.04 13.07 3.50
C PRO A 37 -30.17 12.02 3.49
N THR A 38 -30.51 11.48 2.31
CA THR A 38 -31.49 10.40 2.11
C THR A 38 -30.84 9.01 1.98
N GLY A 39 -29.52 8.93 2.17
CA GLY A 39 -28.71 7.72 2.03
C GLY A 39 -28.74 6.83 3.27
N ASP A 40 -27.77 5.92 3.33
CA ASP A 40 -27.68 4.89 4.36
C ASP A 40 -27.19 5.45 5.71
N ALA A 41 -27.94 5.15 6.77
CA ALA A 41 -27.63 5.60 8.13
C ALA A 41 -26.33 5.02 8.68
N TRP A 42 -25.90 3.84 8.22
CA TRP A 42 -24.61 3.28 8.63
C TRP A 42 -23.47 4.12 8.06
N THR A 43 -23.54 4.55 6.78
CA THR A 43 -22.49 5.39 6.19
C THR A 43 -22.35 6.75 6.89
N HIS A 44 -23.46 7.37 7.31
CA HIS A 44 -23.45 8.64 8.06
C HIS A 44 -22.73 8.54 9.41
N ARG A 45 -22.75 7.37 10.04
CA ARG A 45 -22.10 7.15 11.34
C ARG A 45 -20.60 6.88 11.26
N GLN A 46 -20.08 6.64 10.07
CA GLN A 46 -18.68 6.30 9.90
C GLN A 46 -17.77 7.54 9.96
N THR A 47 -16.56 7.30 10.45
CA THR A 47 -15.45 8.25 10.55
C THR A 47 -14.18 7.55 10.03
N HIS A 48 -13.11 8.30 9.75
CA HIS A 48 -11.82 7.70 9.40
C HIS A 48 -11.39 6.60 10.40
N ALA A 49 -11.56 6.86 11.70
CA ALA A 49 -11.18 5.91 12.74
C ALA A 49 -12.04 4.64 12.76
N SER A 50 -13.37 4.74 12.55
CA SER A 50 -14.24 3.55 12.56
C SER A 50 -14.07 2.68 11.31
N LEU A 51 -13.60 3.27 10.21
CA LEU A 51 -13.34 2.60 8.94
C LEU A 51 -12.01 1.85 8.89
N ALA A 52 -11.04 2.24 9.72
CA ALA A 52 -9.69 1.68 9.69
C ALA A 52 -9.65 0.15 9.84
N ARG A 53 -10.58 -0.45 10.58
CA ARG A 53 -10.70 -1.92 10.68
C ARG A 53 -11.10 -2.56 9.36
N TYR A 54 -12.04 -1.95 8.63
CA TYR A 54 -12.54 -2.47 7.36
C TYR A 54 -11.46 -2.31 6.29
N LEU A 55 -10.77 -1.17 6.25
CA LEU A 55 -9.61 -0.99 5.36
C LEU A 55 -8.55 -2.08 5.57
N LEU A 56 -8.29 -2.47 6.83
CA LEU A 56 -7.37 -3.57 7.13
C LEU A 56 -7.92 -4.93 6.68
N GLU A 57 -9.20 -5.20 6.94
CA GLU A 57 -9.91 -6.41 6.49
C GLU A 57 -9.83 -6.54 4.95
N GLU A 58 -10.28 -5.53 4.19
CA GLU A 58 -10.23 -5.56 2.71
C GLU A 58 -8.80 -5.69 2.16
N THR A 59 -7.82 -5.08 2.84
CA THR A 59 -6.41 -5.26 2.47
C THR A 59 -6.00 -6.73 2.60
N HIS A 60 -6.44 -7.40 3.67
CA HIS A 60 -6.12 -8.81 3.89
C HIS A 60 -6.91 -9.75 2.97
N GLU A 61 -8.14 -9.42 2.57
CA GLU A 61 -8.93 -10.21 1.60
C GLU A 61 -8.30 -10.13 0.20
N VAL A 62 -7.86 -8.94 -0.25
CA VAL A 62 -7.06 -8.80 -1.48
C VAL A 62 -5.79 -9.65 -1.42
N LEU A 63 -5.10 -9.62 -0.28
CA LEU A 63 -3.88 -10.38 -0.04
C LEU A 63 -4.10 -11.90 -0.05
N GLU A 64 -5.24 -12.38 0.45
CA GLU A 64 -5.64 -13.78 0.42
C GLU A 64 -5.78 -14.28 -1.03
N VAL A 65 -6.47 -13.52 -1.87
CA VAL A 65 -6.66 -13.85 -3.30
C VAL A 65 -5.33 -13.85 -4.06
N ILE A 66 -4.42 -12.92 -3.74
CA ILE A 66 -3.09 -12.85 -4.38
C ILE A 66 -2.22 -14.05 -3.98
N ASP A 67 -2.26 -14.47 -2.73
CA ASP A 67 -1.42 -15.57 -2.22
C ASP A 67 -1.90 -16.94 -2.69
N ASP A 68 -3.19 -17.10 -2.94
CA ASP A 68 -3.77 -18.32 -3.47
C ASP A 68 -4.77 -18.13 -4.64
N PRO A 69 -4.32 -17.69 -5.82
CA PRO A 69 -5.22 -17.48 -6.96
C PRO A 69 -5.92 -18.75 -7.44
N ALA A 70 -5.47 -19.94 -7.04
CA ALA A 70 -6.10 -21.20 -7.43
C ALA A 70 -7.35 -21.52 -6.58
N ALA A 71 -7.42 -21.00 -5.35
CA ALA A 71 -8.60 -21.13 -4.49
C ALA A 71 -9.71 -20.14 -4.85
N HIS A 72 -9.37 -19.02 -5.46
CA HIS A 72 -10.30 -17.93 -5.78
C HIS A 72 -10.50 -17.85 -7.30
N GLY A 73 -11.74 -18.05 -7.76
CA GLY A 73 -12.06 -18.15 -9.18
C GLY A 73 -11.77 -16.86 -9.99
N PRO A 74 -11.98 -16.90 -11.32
CA PRO A 74 -11.77 -15.72 -12.16
C PRO A 74 -12.68 -14.57 -11.72
N GLY A 75 -12.11 -13.38 -11.56
CA GLY A 75 -12.84 -12.17 -11.14
C GLY A 75 -12.69 -11.84 -9.65
N ALA A 76 -12.36 -12.81 -8.79
CA ALA A 76 -12.26 -12.58 -7.35
C ALA A 76 -11.34 -11.40 -6.99
N LEU A 77 -10.15 -11.32 -7.61
CA LEU A 77 -9.24 -10.20 -7.35
C LEU A 77 -9.84 -8.84 -7.74
N ALA A 78 -10.66 -8.79 -8.81
CA ALA A 78 -11.30 -7.55 -9.21
C ALA A 78 -12.42 -7.14 -8.23
N ASP A 79 -13.12 -8.13 -7.65
CA ASP A 79 -14.14 -7.90 -6.64
C ASP A 79 -13.50 -7.36 -5.35
N GLU A 80 -12.46 -8.02 -4.82
CA GLU A 80 -11.76 -7.57 -3.60
C GLU A 80 -11.08 -6.20 -3.78
N LEU A 81 -10.49 -5.94 -4.96
CA LEU A 81 -9.97 -4.60 -5.28
C LEU A 81 -11.08 -3.55 -5.39
N GLY A 82 -12.30 -3.96 -5.72
CA GLY A 82 -13.50 -3.13 -5.69
C GLY A 82 -13.89 -2.73 -4.28
N ASP A 83 -13.81 -3.65 -3.31
CA ASP A 83 -14.09 -3.39 -1.90
C ASP A 83 -12.99 -2.52 -1.27
N LEU A 84 -11.72 -2.75 -1.63
CA LEU A 84 -10.64 -1.84 -1.26
C LEU A 84 -10.80 -0.45 -1.88
N LEU A 85 -11.26 -0.35 -3.14
CA LEU A 85 -11.61 0.92 -3.77
C LEU A 85 -12.76 1.62 -3.02
N PHE A 86 -13.77 0.87 -2.58
CA PHE A 86 -14.86 1.41 -1.76
C PHE A 86 -14.32 2.08 -0.51
N GLN A 87 -13.37 1.49 0.21
CA GLN A 87 -12.75 2.13 1.38
C GLN A 87 -12.06 3.45 1.04
N ILE A 88 -11.33 3.52 -0.09
CA ILE A 88 -10.68 4.76 -0.55
C ILE A 88 -11.72 5.86 -0.83
N LEU A 89 -12.78 5.52 -1.58
CA LEU A 89 -13.86 6.45 -1.89
C LEU A 89 -14.62 6.90 -0.64
N PHE A 90 -14.81 5.98 0.31
CA PHE A 90 -15.48 6.26 1.57
C PHE A 90 -14.69 7.27 2.41
N HIS A 91 -13.38 7.05 2.57
CA HIS A 91 -12.50 8.00 3.25
C HIS A 91 -12.47 9.37 2.55
N ALA A 92 -12.39 9.40 1.22
CA ALA A 92 -12.45 10.65 0.47
C ALA A 92 -13.78 11.40 0.68
N ARG A 93 -14.90 10.67 0.74
CA ARG A 93 -16.20 11.28 1.03
C ARG A 93 -16.27 11.80 2.47
N VAL A 94 -15.67 11.13 3.45
CA VAL A 94 -15.53 11.65 4.83
C VAL A 94 -14.67 12.91 4.85
N GLY A 95 -13.57 12.94 4.09
CA GLY A 95 -12.68 14.10 3.95
C GLY A 95 -13.37 15.38 3.50
N GLN A 96 -14.46 15.28 2.70
CA GLN A 96 -15.24 16.44 2.27
C GLN A 96 -15.97 17.15 3.42
N GLU A 97 -16.10 16.51 4.59
CA GLU A 97 -16.74 17.06 5.79
C GLU A 97 -15.72 17.66 6.78
N GLU A 98 -14.42 17.58 6.47
CA GLU A 98 -13.34 18.13 7.29
C GLU A 98 -13.10 19.64 7.03
N ASP A 99 -12.23 20.25 7.85
CA ASP A 99 -11.74 21.62 7.65
C ASP A 99 -10.20 21.66 7.81
N PRO A 100 -9.42 21.86 6.72
CA PRO A 100 -9.88 22.04 5.35
C PRO A 100 -10.44 20.74 4.74
N ALA A 101 -11.52 20.85 3.98
CA ALA A 101 -12.10 19.73 3.24
C ALA A 101 -11.17 19.26 2.10
N TRP A 102 -11.22 17.96 1.81
CA TRP A 102 -10.53 17.32 0.69
C TRP A 102 -11.37 16.17 0.12
N ASP A 103 -11.09 15.77 -1.12
CA ASP A 103 -11.89 14.75 -1.82
C ASP A 103 -11.06 13.71 -2.59
N VAL A 104 -11.75 12.90 -3.39
CA VAL A 104 -11.12 11.85 -4.21
C VAL A 104 -10.20 12.44 -5.28
N ASP A 105 -10.48 13.65 -5.77
CA ASP A 105 -9.62 14.31 -6.73
C ASP A 105 -8.34 14.84 -6.05
N ASP A 106 -8.40 15.25 -4.77
CA ASP A 106 -7.19 15.54 -3.99
C ASP A 106 -6.30 14.30 -3.83
N VAL A 107 -6.90 13.14 -3.55
CA VAL A 107 -6.18 11.86 -3.50
C VAL A 107 -5.53 11.56 -4.85
N ALA A 108 -6.27 11.71 -5.95
CA ALA A 108 -5.76 11.48 -7.30
C ALA A 108 -4.65 12.47 -7.68
N ARG A 109 -4.81 13.77 -7.40
CA ARG A 109 -3.78 14.80 -7.64
C ARG A 109 -2.52 14.52 -6.84
N ALA A 110 -2.65 14.15 -5.56
CA ALA A 110 -1.51 13.80 -4.72
C ALA A 110 -0.78 12.55 -5.23
N PHE A 111 -1.51 11.56 -5.74
CA PHE A 111 -0.93 10.39 -6.41
C PHE A 111 -0.19 10.77 -7.69
N VAL A 112 -0.85 11.47 -8.63
CA VAL A 112 -0.27 11.87 -9.93
C VAL A 112 1.00 12.68 -9.72
N ALA A 113 0.93 13.75 -8.93
CA ALA A 113 2.09 14.62 -8.70
C ALA A 113 3.26 13.85 -8.06
N LYS A 114 2.99 12.89 -7.17
CA LYS A 114 4.02 12.04 -6.55
C LYS A 114 4.63 11.06 -7.56
N MET A 115 3.82 10.44 -8.40
CA MET A 115 4.31 9.50 -9.42
C MET A 115 5.13 10.21 -10.49
N GLU A 116 4.69 11.37 -10.97
CA GLU A 116 5.44 12.14 -11.97
C GLU A 116 6.81 12.58 -11.43
N ARG A 117 6.85 13.08 -10.18
CA ARG A 117 8.12 13.48 -9.55
C ARG A 117 9.08 12.33 -9.30
N ARG A 118 8.58 11.15 -8.90
CA ARG A 118 9.42 9.99 -8.53
C ARG A 118 9.81 9.10 -9.70
N ASN A 119 9.19 9.29 -10.87
CA ASN A 119 9.51 8.56 -12.09
C ASN A 119 9.96 9.51 -13.22
N PRO A 120 11.05 10.28 -13.02
CA PRO A 120 11.51 11.23 -14.04
C PRO A 120 11.99 10.53 -15.33
N HIS A 121 12.32 9.23 -15.28
CA HIS A 121 12.64 8.43 -16.46
C HIS A 121 11.42 8.20 -17.38
N ILE A 122 10.19 8.33 -16.87
CA ILE A 122 8.95 8.26 -17.67
C ILE A 122 8.41 9.66 -18.00
N PHE A 123 8.43 10.59 -17.03
CA PHE A 123 7.71 11.88 -17.13
C PHE A 123 8.61 13.12 -17.21
N GLY A 124 9.93 12.98 -17.13
CA GLY A 124 10.88 14.09 -17.12
C GLY A 124 11.42 14.48 -18.50
N GLU A 125 12.28 15.50 -18.54
CA GLU A 125 12.90 16.04 -19.77
C GLU A 125 13.82 15.05 -20.52
N HIS A 126 14.11 13.88 -19.91
CA HIS A 126 14.90 12.80 -20.51
C HIS A 126 14.11 11.50 -20.69
N ALA A 127 12.77 11.60 -20.87
CA ALA A 127 11.90 10.46 -21.19
C ALA A 127 12.31 9.65 -22.44
N GLU A 128 13.30 10.11 -23.22
CA GLU A 128 13.87 9.36 -24.36
C GLU A 128 14.86 8.27 -23.95
N LYS A 129 15.31 8.23 -22.69
CA LYS A 129 16.07 7.11 -22.10
C LYS A 129 15.15 6.30 -21.20
N VAL A 130 14.09 5.74 -21.78
CA VAL A 130 13.20 4.86 -21.03
C VAL A 130 14.02 3.65 -20.59
N LEU A 131 14.04 3.41 -19.29
CA LEU A 131 14.60 2.23 -18.65
C LEU A 131 13.56 1.10 -18.81
N GLU A 132 13.62 0.39 -19.94
CA GLU A 132 12.63 -0.62 -20.35
C GLU A 132 13.10 -2.05 -20.17
N ASP A 133 14.41 -2.27 -19.97
CA ASP A 133 14.96 -3.61 -19.85
C ASP A 133 14.85 -4.11 -18.39
N PRO A 134 14.57 -5.41 -18.15
CA PRO A 134 14.62 -5.98 -16.80
C PRO A 134 15.93 -5.72 -16.05
N SER A 135 17.05 -5.53 -16.76
CA SER A 135 18.35 -5.15 -16.18
C SER A 135 18.39 -3.71 -15.65
N ASP A 136 17.45 -2.85 -16.03
CA ASP A 136 17.35 -1.48 -15.54
C ASP A 136 16.62 -1.37 -14.18
N VAL A 137 16.02 -2.46 -13.68
CA VAL A 137 15.22 -2.47 -12.44
C VAL A 137 16.01 -1.93 -11.26
N GLU A 138 17.29 -2.31 -11.12
CA GLU A 138 18.15 -1.79 -10.05
C GLU A 138 18.37 -0.28 -10.18
N GLU A 139 18.54 0.24 -11.39
CA GLU A 139 18.68 1.68 -11.64
C GLU A 139 17.37 2.41 -11.34
N ILE A 140 16.22 1.89 -11.75
CA ILE A 140 14.89 2.45 -11.47
C ILE A 140 14.66 2.54 -9.96
N ILE A 141 14.95 1.45 -9.23
CA ILE A 141 14.84 1.39 -7.77
C ILE A 141 15.77 2.43 -7.12
N ALA A 142 17.03 2.50 -7.56
CA ALA A 142 17.99 3.49 -7.05
C ALA A 142 17.53 4.94 -7.29
N GLN A 143 17.01 5.25 -8.48
CA GLN A 143 16.45 6.57 -8.80
C GLN A 143 15.26 6.91 -7.90
N TRP A 144 14.32 5.97 -7.71
CA TRP A 144 13.17 6.14 -6.81
C TRP A 144 13.61 6.45 -5.37
N HIS A 145 14.57 5.68 -4.83
CA HIS A 145 15.12 5.91 -3.49
C HIS A 145 15.83 7.26 -3.37
N ALA A 146 16.59 7.66 -4.39
CA ALA A 146 17.28 8.95 -4.40
C ALA A 146 16.29 10.13 -4.35
N VAL A 147 15.20 10.08 -5.13
CA VAL A 147 14.15 11.12 -5.08
C VAL A 147 13.47 11.14 -3.71
N LYS A 148 13.10 9.96 -3.17
CA LYS A 148 12.48 9.84 -1.84
C LYS A 148 13.38 10.40 -0.73
N ALA A 149 14.69 10.15 -0.79
CA ALA A 149 15.65 10.69 0.18
C ALA A 149 15.74 12.22 0.12
N ARG A 150 15.74 12.80 -1.09
CA ARG A 150 15.71 14.26 -1.29
C ARG A 150 14.43 14.90 -0.75
N GLU A 151 13.27 14.28 -1.00
CA GLU A 151 11.98 14.75 -0.46
C GLU A 151 11.98 14.73 1.08
N ALA A 152 12.51 13.67 1.69
CA ALA A 152 12.62 13.57 3.15
C ALA A 152 13.55 14.63 3.75
N ALA A 153 14.67 14.93 3.08
CA ALA A 153 15.60 15.98 3.49
C ALA A 153 14.99 17.39 3.35
N ALA A 154 14.24 17.65 2.26
CA ALA A 154 13.57 18.91 2.05
C ALA A 154 12.47 19.17 3.10
N ALA A 155 11.68 18.15 3.46
CA ALA A 155 10.70 18.24 4.53
C ALA A 155 11.35 18.56 5.89
N ALA A 156 12.44 17.89 6.23
CA ALA A 156 13.20 18.15 7.46
C ALA A 156 13.83 19.57 7.51
N GLY A 157 14.14 20.16 6.36
CA GLY A 157 14.62 21.54 6.25
C GLY A 157 13.50 22.59 6.33
N ALA A 158 12.29 22.27 5.90
CA ALA A 158 11.12 23.15 5.96
C ALA A 158 10.55 23.29 7.38
N ASP A 159 10.60 22.22 8.18
CA ASP A 159 10.19 22.22 9.60
C ASP A 159 11.07 23.14 10.49
N GLY A 160 12.18 23.67 9.96
CA GLY A 160 13.03 24.66 10.63
C GLY A 160 12.61 26.12 10.45
N ALA A 161 11.59 26.42 9.63
CA ALA A 161 11.25 27.80 9.23
C ALA A 161 9.82 28.26 9.60
N GLY A 162 9.02 27.46 10.32
CA GLY A 162 7.66 27.88 10.68
C GLY A 162 7.07 27.13 11.87
N GLY A 163 7.17 27.72 13.07
CA GLY A 163 6.46 27.22 14.25
C GLY A 163 7.11 27.66 15.56
N ALA A 164 6.63 28.77 16.11
CA ALA A 164 7.02 29.21 17.45
C ALA A 164 6.58 28.19 18.52
N GLY A 165 7.53 27.66 19.29
CA GLY A 165 7.28 27.07 20.60
C GLY A 165 7.51 25.56 20.75
N ALA A 166 8.77 25.11 20.70
CA ALA A 166 9.26 23.96 21.48
C ALA A 166 10.79 24.04 21.60
N ALA A 167 11.30 23.62 22.75
CA ALA A 167 12.64 23.89 23.24
C ALA A 167 13.78 23.33 22.35
N ALA A 168 14.92 24.03 22.43
CA ALA A 168 16.16 23.75 21.72
C ALA A 168 16.62 22.29 21.87
N GLY A 169 16.65 21.59 20.75
CA GLY A 169 17.45 20.40 20.49
C GLY A 169 17.71 20.34 19.00
N SER A 170 18.99 20.26 18.58
CA SER A 170 19.34 20.04 17.18
C SER A 170 18.52 18.87 16.62
N PRO A 171 18.01 18.92 15.37
CA PRO A 171 17.26 17.80 14.81
C PRO A 171 18.15 16.56 14.87
N ARG A 172 17.76 15.56 15.67
CA ARG A 172 18.45 14.27 15.69
C ARG A 172 18.32 13.68 14.27
N PRO A 173 19.39 13.15 13.68
CA PRO A 173 19.27 12.46 12.40
C PRO A 173 18.22 11.36 12.52
N ARG A 174 17.30 11.28 11.54
CA ARG A 174 16.24 10.28 11.52
C ARG A 174 16.85 8.88 11.56
N GLY A 175 16.41 8.06 12.51
CA GLY A 175 16.80 6.66 12.63
C GLY A 175 16.16 5.79 11.53
N TRP A 176 16.70 4.60 11.30
CA TRP A 176 16.20 3.71 10.26
C TRP A 176 14.76 3.24 10.51
N ALA A 177 14.33 3.18 11.76
CA ALA A 177 12.96 2.84 12.15
C ALA A 177 11.97 4.01 12.01
N ASP A 178 12.43 5.25 11.83
CA ASP A 178 11.57 6.42 11.88
C ASP A 178 10.55 6.43 10.74
N GLY A 179 9.27 6.61 11.07
CA GLY A 179 8.18 6.63 10.10
C GLY A 179 7.81 5.25 9.53
N ILE A 180 8.26 4.15 10.14
CA ILE A 180 7.67 2.83 9.92
C ILE A 180 6.41 2.74 10.81
N PRO A 181 5.22 2.45 10.24
CA PRO A 181 4.00 2.28 11.04
C PRO A 181 4.15 1.17 12.09
N ALA A 182 3.72 1.45 13.32
CA ALA A 182 3.84 0.53 14.45
C ALA A 182 3.02 -0.76 14.29
N GLN A 183 1.98 -0.71 13.46
CA GLN A 183 1.05 -1.82 13.20
C GLN A 183 1.52 -2.75 12.08
N LEU A 184 2.64 -2.47 11.43
CA LEU A 184 3.17 -3.38 10.42
C LEU A 184 3.62 -4.70 11.08
N PRO A 185 3.39 -5.85 10.41
CA PRO A 185 3.92 -7.12 10.84
C PRO A 185 5.44 -7.07 11.09
N ALA A 186 5.91 -7.89 12.02
CA ALA A 186 7.29 -7.83 12.50
C ALA A 186 8.31 -8.11 11.38
N LEU A 187 8.04 -9.07 10.49
CA LEU A 187 8.97 -9.41 9.40
C LEU A 187 9.05 -8.27 8.36
N GLN A 188 7.92 -7.65 8.02
CA GLN A 188 7.89 -6.47 7.15
C GLN A 188 8.58 -5.26 7.78
N THR A 189 8.38 -5.04 9.08
CA THR A 189 9.07 -3.99 9.83
C THR A 189 10.58 -4.22 9.80
N ALA A 190 11.02 -5.43 10.11
CA ALA A 190 12.43 -5.81 10.06
C ALA A 190 13.01 -5.64 8.65
N ALA A 191 12.33 -6.10 7.60
CA ALA A 191 12.79 -5.96 6.22
C ALA A 191 12.99 -4.48 5.84
N LYS A 192 12.07 -3.59 6.24
CA LYS A 192 12.19 -2.15 6.01
C LYS A 192 13.36 -1.52 6.77
N ILE A 193 13.60 -1.92 8.02
CA ILE A 193 14.73 -1.45 8.82
C ILE A 193 16.05 -1.92 8.19
N VAL A 194 16.15 -3.21 7.84
CA VAL A 194 17.32 -3.81 7.20
C VAL A 194 17.65 -3.10 5.89
N HIS A 195 16.66 -2.92 5.02
CA HIS A 195 16.84 -2.22 3.75
C HIS A 195 17.35 -0.79 3.93
N ARG A 196 16.79 -0.03 4.88
CA ARG A 196 17.22 1.35 5.19
C ARG A 196 18.63 1.38 5.79
N ALA A 197 18.94 0.47 6.71
CA ALA A 197 20.27 0.36 7.31
C ALA A 197 21.32 0.00 6.25
N ARG A 198 21.04 -0.97 5.38
CA ARG A 198 21.92 -1.37 4.27
C ARG A 198 22.14 -0.22 3.30
N SER A 199 21.08 0.47 2.89
CA SER A 199 21.16 1.62 1.98
C SER A 199 22.01 2.76 2.54
N ALA A 200 22.07 2.89 3.87
CA ALA A 200 22.90 3.86 4.58
C ALA A 200 24.32 3.34 4.92
N GLY A 201 24.67 2.10 4.54
CA GLY A 201 25.93 1.44 4.89
C GLY A 201 26.03 0.99 6.36
N GLY A 202 24.93 1.04 7.12
CA GLY A 202 24.85 0.78 8.56
C GLY A 202 24.37 -0.63 8.95
N LEU A 203 24.31 -1.59 8.04
CA LEU A 203 23.83 -2.94 8.34
C LEU A 203 24.63 -3.62 9.48
N GLY A 204 25.96 -3.45 9.51
CA GLY A 204 26.79 -4.00 10.58
C GLY A 204 26.48 -3.43 11.96
N GLU A 205 26.15 -2.13 12.04
CA GLU A 205 25.73 -1.48 13.29
C GLU A 205 24.38 -2.00 13.76
N LEU A 206 23.42 -2.20 12.84
CA LEU A 206 22.13 -2.82 13.16
C LEU A 206 22.30 -4.23 13.75
N LEU A 207 23.13 -5.06 13.11
CA LEU A 207 23.35 -6.44 13.55
C LEU A 207 24.06 -6.50 14.90
N ALA A 208 25.08 -5.67 15.13
CA ALA A 208 25.75 -5.59 16.42
C ALA A 208 24.80 -5.13 17.54
N ALA A 209 23.90 -4.19 17.25
CA ALA A 209 22.87 -3.77 18.20
C ALA A 209 21.85 -4.90 18.48
N ALA A 210 21.48 -5.67 17.46
CA ALA A 210 20.60 -6.83 17.61
C ALA A 210 21.26 -7.96 18.43
N ASP A 211 22.54 -8.23 18.21
CA ASP A 211 23.33 -9.19 19.00
C ASP A 211 23.34 -8.76 20.48
N ALA A 212 23.69 -7.50 20.76
CA ALA A 212 23.71 -6.99 22.13
C ALA A 212 22.33 -7.00 22.80
N ALA A 213 21.25 -6.78 22.05
CA ALA A 213 19.89 -6.87 22.56
C ALA A 213 19.49 -8.32 22.87
N SER A 214 19.85 -9.26 21.99
CA SER A 214 19.64 -10.70 22.19
C SER A 214 20.41 -11.23 23.40
N ASP A 215 21.64 -10.77 23.62
CA ASP A 215 22.50 -11.19 24.74
C ASP A 215 22.08 -10.60 26.08
N ALA A 216 21.34 -9.48 26.06
CA ALA A 216 20.85 -8.80 27.27
C ALA A 216 19.57 -9.42 27.83
N GLU A 217 18.84 -10.21 27.05
CA GLU A 217 17.70 -10.99 27.55
C GLU A 217 18.22 -12.14 28.42
N ASP A 218 17.54 -12.40 29.56
CA ASP A 218 17.93 -13.44 30.52
C ASP A 218 18.07 -14.78 29.78
N SER A 219 19.20 -15.48 29.98
CA SER A 219 19.58 -16.70 29.23
C SER A 219 18.64 -17.91 29.39
N ALA A 220 17.53 -17.75 30.13
CA ALA A 220 16.47 -18.74 30.29
C ALA A 220 15.33 -18.55 29.27
N ASP A 221 15.28 -17.42 28.55
CA ASP A 221 14.31 -17.13 27.51
C ASP A 221 14.94 -17.34 26.12
N TRP A 222 14.34 -18.22 25.33
CA TRP A 222 14.76 -18.49 23.95
C TRP A 222 14.30 -17.38 22.98
N GLY A 223 13.52 -16.40 23.47
CA GLY A 223 12.99 -15.29 22.69
C GLY A 223 14.04 -14.49 21.92
N GLY A 224 15.13 -14.07 22.58
CA GLY A 224 16.19 -13.27 21.97
C GLY A 224 16.90 -14.01 20.83
N GLU A 225 17.34 -15.25 21.08
CA GLU A 225 18.01 -16.09 20.07
C GLU A 225 17.11 -16.37 18.87
N LEU A 226 15.82 -16.64 19.11
CA LEU A 226 14.83 -16.83 18.05
C LEU A 226 14.63 -15.54 17.24
N GLY A 227 14.45 -14.40 17.91
CA GLY A 227 14.28 -13.10 17.26
C GLY A 227 15.50 -12.73 16.41
N ARG A 228 16.70 -13.00 16.92
CA ARG A 228 17.96 -12.79 16.20
C ARG A 228 18.08 -13.69 14.98
N SER A 229 17.68 -14.96 15.09
CA SER A 229 17.66 -15.92 13.98
C SER A 229 16.64 -15.53 12.91
N LEU A 230 15.46 -15.04 13.29
CA LEU A 230 14.47 -14.51 12.37
C LEU A 230 15.01 -13.27 11.63
N LEU A 231 15.76 -12.40 12.30
CA LEU A 231 16.41 -11.26 11.67
C LEU A 231 17.44 -11.70 10.60
N ASP A 232 18.20 -12.77 10.83
CA ASP A 232 19.11 -13.32 9.80
C ASP A 232 18.36 -13.77 8.55
N LEU A 233 17.20 -14.43 8.72
CA LEU A 233 16.35 -14.83 7.60
C LEU A 233 15.82 -13.61 6.85
N VAL A 234 15.41 -12.55 7.56
CA VAL A 234 15.00 -11.29 6.96
C VAL A 234 16.13 -10.63 6.16
N VAL A 235 17.35 -10.61 6.70
CA VAL A 235 18.54 -10.07 5.99
C VAL A 235 18.84 -10.89 4.73
N ALA A 236 18.70 -12.21 4.80
CA ALA A 236 18.89 -13.09 3.65
C ALA A 236 17.80 -12.93 2.58
N ALA A 237 16.55 -12.71 2.99
CA ALA A 237 15.43 -12.44 2.10
C ALA A 237 15.58 -11.08 1.40
N GLU A 238 15.87 -10.02 2.16
CA GLU A 238 16.07 -8.66 1.61
C GLU A 238 17.24 -8.61 0.62
N ALA A 239 18.33 -9.34 0.88
CA ALA A 239 19.45 -9.45 -0.06
C ALA A 239 19.10 -10.15 -1.40
N ARG A 240 17.92 -10.79 -1.48
CA ARG A 240 17.38 -11.46 -2.67
C ARG A 240 16.15 -10.74 -3.23
N ASP A 241 15.83 -9.56 -2.72
CA ASP A 241 14.61 -8.81 -3.04
C ASP A 241 13.32 -9.59 -2.75
N GLU A 242 13.35 -10.46 -1.73
CA GLU A 242 12.21 -11.25 -1.29
C GLU A 242 11.58 -10.62 -0.03
N ASP A 243 10.25 -10.47 -0.02
CA ASP A 243 9.50 -10.02 1.16
C ASP A 243 9.23 -11.21 2.11
N PRO A 244 9.85 -11.25 3.31
CA PRO A 244 9.78 -12.42 4.19
C PRO A 244 8.37 -12.67 4.75
N GLU A 245 7.56 -11.63 4.94
CA GLU A 245 6.17 -11.75 5.41
C GLU A 245 5.29 -12.44 4.34
N THR A 246 5.36 -11.97 3.10
CA THR A 246 4.63 -12.57 1.98
C THR A 246 5.09 -14.00 1.70
N ALA A 247 6.40 -14.26 1.74
CA ALA A 247 6.92 -15.61 1.56
C ALA A 247 6.32 -16.61 2.56
N LEU A 248 6.23 -16.22 3.84
CA LEU A 248 5.64 -17.05 4.87
C LEU A 248 4.11 -17.16 4.71
N ARG A 249 3.41 -16.05 4.48
CA ARG A 249 1.95 -16.01 4.30
C ARG A 249 1.49 -16.90 3.15
N ALA A 250 2.15 -16.82 2.00
CA ALA A 250 1.84 -17.64 0.83
C ALA A 250 2.13 -19.13 1.07
N LEU A 251 3.21 -19.46 1.80
CA LEU A 251 3.50 -20.84 2.17
C LEU A 251 2.42 -21.43 3.09
N LEU A 252 2.00 -20.66 4.10
CA LEU A 252 0.95 -21.08 5.03
C LEU A 252 -0.39 -21.30 4.31
N ALA A 253 -0.79 -20.39 3.42
CA ALA A 253 -2.01 -20.52 2.62
C ALA A 253 -2.03 -21.86 1.84
N ARG A 254 -0.94 -22.16 1.11
CA ARG A 254 -0.81 -23.44 0.37
C ARG A 254 -0.83 -24.66 1.30
N THR A 255 -0.15 -24.58 2.44
CA THR A 255 -0.05 -25.68 3.41
C THR A 255 -1.42 -25.99 4.03
N VAL A 256 -2.18 -24.98 4.44
CA VAL A 256 -3.52 -25.14 5.01
C VAL A 256 -4.46 -25.79 3.98
N ARG A 257 -4.39 -25.36 2.72
CA ARG A 257 -5.16 -25.96 1.63
C ARG A 257 -4.81 -27.44 1.42
N GLU A 258 -3.53 -27.81 1.46
CA GLU A 258 -3.08 -29.20 1.32
C GLU A 258 -3.53 -30.09 2.48
N LEU A 259 -3.54 -29.57 3.71
CA LEU A 259 -4.01 -30.31 4.88
C LEU A 259 -5.52 -30.59 4.83
N GLY A 260 -6.29 -29.74 4.13
CA GLY A 260 -7.74 -29.81 4.09
C GLY A 260 -8.40 -29.61 5.47
N PRO A 261 -9.74 -29.72 5.57
CA PRO A 261 -10.42 -29.66 6.85
C PRO A 261 -10.03 -30.85 7.72
N HIS A 262 -9.53 -30.58 8.93
CA HIS A 262 -9.29 -31.62 9.93
C HIS A 262 -10.62 -32.30 10.29
N ALA A 263 -10.83 -33.53 9.80
CA ALA A 263 -11.86 -34.40 10.34
C ALA A 263 -11.45 -34.76 11.77
N GLY A 264 -11.98 -34.01 12.76
CA GLY A 264 -11.70 -34.25 14.17
C GLY A 264 -11.90 -35.72 14.50
N THR A 265 -10.85 -36.39 14.96
CA THR A 265 -11.02 -37.70 15.61
C THR A 265 -11.81 -37.44 16.88
N PRO A 266 -13.02 -38.00 17.06
CA PRO A 266 -13.74 -37.81 18.31
C PRO A 266 -12.89 -38.35 19.48
N PRO A 267 -12.96 -37.75 20.67
CA PRO A 267 -12.24 -38.27 21.83
C PRO A 267 -12.63 -39.74 22.03
N GLN A 268 -11.63 -40.62 22.10
CA GLN A 268 -11.82 -42.02 22.48
C GLN A 268 -12.43 -42.06 23.89
N PRO A 269 -13.44 -42.93 24.14
CA PRO A 269 -14.19 -42.97 25.39
C PRO A 269 -13.35 -43.34 26.60
#